data_AF-A0AAW3PIK3-F1
#
_entry.id   AF-A0AAW3PIK3-F1
#
_cell.length_a   1.000
_cell.length_b   1.000
_cell.length_c   1.000
_cell.angle_alpha   90.00
_cell.angle_beta   90.00
_cell.angle_gamma   90.00
#
_symmetry.space_group_name_H-M   'P 1'
#
loop_
_entity.id
_entity.type
_entity.pdbx_description
1 polymer ?
#
loop_
_entity_poly.entity_id
_entity_poly.type
_entity_poly.pdbx_seq_one_letter_code
_entity_poly.pdbx_strand_id
1 'polypeptide(L)'
;MNLLEAMRIFVAVVERGGVSGAASELKLGEAQVNARLDCLERYLGCRLLVDRAGGDMACTDAGVAFRQCCRRTLSAVAQASARIDACATVSDSPVGGFPSLESIGRVDGMSIAAATPLHGSLP
;
A
#
# COMPACT_ATOMS: atom_id res chain seq x y z
N MET A 1 -23.22 3.34 -4.73
CA MET A 1 -22.44 3.88 -3.59
C MET A 1 -21.02 3.32 -3.68
N ASN A 2 -20.00 4.11 -3.35
CA ASN A 2 -18.64 3.61 -3.18
C ASN A 2 -18.42 3.28 -1.68
N LEU A 3 -18.39 1.99 -1.35
CA LEU A 3 -18.43 1.52 0.04
C LEU A 3 -17.16 1.91 0.82
N LEU A 4 -16.00 1.86 0.18
CA LEU A 4 -14.71 2.13 0.80
C LEU A 4 -14.59 3.62 1.18
N GLU A 5 -15.05 4.50 0.29
CA GLU A 5 -15.18 5.93 0.56
C GLU A 5 -16.17 6.21 1.70
N ALA A 6 -17.35 5.56 1.69
CA ALA A 6 -18.33 5.70 2.75
C ALA A 6 -17.81 5.24 4.12
N MET A 7 -17.02 4.15 4.16
CA MET A 7 -16.35 3.69 5.38
C MET A 7 -15.33 4.70 5.90
N ARG A 8 -14.56 5.37 5.02
CA ARG A 8 -13.60 6.41 5.42
C ARG A 8 -14.32 7.63 6.02
N ILE A 9 -15.40 8.06 5.36
CA ILE A 9 -16.23 9.17 5.83
C ILE A 9 -16.84 8.83 7.20
N PHE A 10 -17.40 7.62 7.35
CA PHE A 10 -17.94 7.17 8.63
C PHE A 10 -16.90 7.18 9.75
N VAL A 11 -15.72 6.61 9.53
CA VAL A 11 -14.65 6.61 10.55
C VAL A 11 -14.24 8.03 10.94
N ALA A 12 -14.11 8.94 9.98
CA ALA A 12 -13.78 10.35 10.26
C ALA A 12 -14.88 11.04 11.10
N VAL A 13 -16.15 10.81 10.78
CA VAL A 13 -17.29 11.37 11.55
C VAL A 13 -17.29 10.87 12.99
N VAL A 14 -17.05 9.57 13.18
CA VAL A 14 -16.97 8.97 14.52
C VAL A 14 -15.78 9.48 15.32
N GLU A 15 -14.62 9.68 14.68
CA GLU A 15 -13.41 10.16 15.36
C GLU A 15 -13.45 11.66 15.68
N ARG A 16 -14.14 12.46 14.86
CA ARG A 16 -14.36 13.89 15.09
C ARG A 16 -15.55 14.18 16.01
N GLY A 17 -16.41 13.20 16.26
CA GLY A 17 -17.62 13.36 17.08
C GLY A 17 -18.71 14.21 16.41
N GLY A 18 -18.61 14.43 15.08
CA GLY A 18 -19.56 15.26 14.36
C GLY A 18 -19.30 15.36 12.86
N VAL A 19 -20.38 15.60 12.11
CA VAL A 19 -20.34 15.72 10.65
C VAL A 19 -19.58 16.96 10.18
N SER A 20 -19.67 18.08 10.90
CA SER A 20 -18.96 19.31 10.55
C SER A 20 -17.44 19.16 10.63
N GLY A 21 -16.95 18.48 11.67
CA GLY A 21 -15.52 18.20 11.86
C GLY A 21 -14.96 17.28 10.76
N ALA A 22 -15.73 16.25 10.37
CA ALA A 22 -15.33 15.36 9.30
C ALA A 22 -15.43 15.99 7.91
N ALA A 23 -16.46 16.81 7.66
CA ALA A 23 -16.64 17.55 6.41
C ALA A 23 -15.46 18.50 6.15
N SER A 24 -15.00 19.19 7.20
CA SER A 24 -13.83 20.06 7.16
C SER A 24 -12.53 19.30 6.85
N GLU A 25 -12.33 18.13 7.47
CA GLU A 25 -11.14 17.30 7.23
C GLU A 25 -11.12 16.71 5.82
N LEU A 26 -12.26 16.20 5.36
CA LEU A 26 -12.40 15.54 4.07
C LEU A 26 -12.57 16.53 2.92
N LYS A 27 -12.69 17.84 3.21
CA LYS A 27 -13.00 18.90 2.25
C LYS A 27 -14.29 18.62 1.45
N LEU A 28 -15.26 17.99 2.12
CA LEU A 28 -16.58 17.67 1.55
C LEU A 28 -17.63 18.59 2.16
N GLY A 29 -18.73 18.82 1.44
CA GLY A 29 -19.88 19.52 2.01
C GLY A 29 -20.60 18.65 3.04
N GLU A 30 -21.12 19.24 4.13
CA GLU A 30 -21.87 18.51 5.16
C GLU A 30 -23.05 17.71 4.59
N ALA A 31 -23.74 18.27 3.58
CA ALA A 31 -24.82 17.58 2.86
C ALA A 31 -24.33 16.30 2.14
N GLN A 32 -23.10 16.32 1.61
CA GLN A 32 -22.51 15.18 0.93
C GLN A 32 -22.07 14.10 1.92
N VAL A 33 -21.53 14.49 3.07
CA VAL A 33 -21.20 13.59 4.17
C VAL A 33 -22.46 12.89 4.69
N ASN A 34 -23.52 13.65 4.99
CA ASN A 34 -24.80 13.11 5.43
C ASN A 34 -25.42 12.18 4.39
N ALA A 35 -25.49 12.59 3.12
CA ALA A 35 -26.02 11.73 2.06
C ALA A 35 -25.25 10.40 1.93
N ARG A 36 -23.93 10.42 2.16
CA ARG A 36 -23.09 9.23 2.09
C ARG A 36 -23.27 8.31 3.29
N LEU A 37 -23.40 8.87 4.48
CA LEU A 37 -23.78 8.14 5.70
C LEU A 37 -25.17 7.52 5.56
N ASP A 38 -26.16 8.28 5.08
CA ASP A 38 -27.51 7.80 4.82
C ASP A 38 -27.53 6.59 3.88
N CYS A 39 -26.77 6.66 2.78
CA CYS A 39 -26.66 5.54 1.86
C CYS A 39 -25.98 4.32 2.52
N LEU A 40 -25.00 4.54 3.40
CA LEU A 40 -24.32 3.49 4.13
C LEU A 40 -25.24 2.81 5.15
N GLU A 41 -25.98 3.58 5.91
CA GLU A 41 -26.97 3.09 6.87
C GLU A 41 -28.09 2.31 6.17
N ARG A 42 -28.58 2.80 5.02
CA ARG A 42 -29.56 2.07 4.19
C ARG A 42 -29.01 0.76 3.65
N TYR A 43 -27.74 0.75 3.22
CA TYR A 43 -27.09 -0.45 2.71
C TYR A 43 -26.91 -1.51 3.80
N LEU A 44 -26.57 -1.08 5.02
CA LEU A 44 -26.39 -1.96 6.17
C LEU A 44 -27.72 -2.34 6.85
N GLY A 45 -28.78 -1.57 6.59
CA GLY A 45 -30.10 -1.75 7.23
C GLY A 45 -30.13 -1.35 8.71
N CYS A 46 -29.13 -0.60 9.19
CA CYS A 46 -29.03 -0.17 10.58
C CYS A 46 -28.55 1.28 10.70
N ARG A 47 -28.98 1.95 11.76
CA ARG A 47 -28.46 3.27 12.15
C ARG A 47 -27.12 3.10 12.83
N LEU A 48 -26.09 3.78 12.36
CA LEU A 48 -24.76 3.76 12.95
C LEU A 48 -24.57 4.95 13.90
N LEU A 49 -25.17 6.10 13.58
CA LEU A 49 -25.07 7.34 14.33
C LEU A 49 -26.46 7.80 14.80
N VAL A 50 -26.51 8.45 15.96
CA VAL A 50 -27.72 9.05 16.51
C VAL A 50 -27.42 10.48 16.96
N ASP A 51 -28.26 11.42 16.55
CA ASP A 51 -28.18 12.80 16.99
C ASP A 51 -28.57 12.89 18.47
N ARG A 52 -27.65 13.36 19.32
CA ARG A 52 -27.98 13.68 20.70
C ARG A 52 -28.50 15.11 20.73
N ALA A 53 -29.64 15.31 21.41
CA ALA A 53 -30.14 16.64 21.73
C ALA A 53 -29.03 17.41 22.47
N GLY A 54 -28.39 18.37 21.80
CA GLY A 54 -27.18 19.05 22.28
C GLY A 54 -26.09 19.27 21.23
N GLY A 55 -26.20 18.66 20.04
CA GLY A 55 -25.24 18.87 18.93
C GLY A 55 -24.10 17.84 18.89
N ASP A 56 -24.02 16.98 19.88
CA ASP A 56 -23.10 15.84 19.89
C ASP A 56 -23.71 14.66 19.13
N MET A 57 -22.92 14.01 18.27
CA MET A 57 -23.31 12.74 17.66
C MET A 57 -22.84 11.59 18.52
N ALA A 58 -23.76 10.66 18.82
CA ALA A 58 -23.45 9.44 19.53
C ALA A 58 -23.34 8.26 18.55
N CYS A 59 -22.32 7.41 18.74
CA CYS A 59 -22.28 6.10 18.08
C CYS A 59 -23.29 5.15 18.74
N THR A 60 -24.02 4.43 17.91
CA THR A 60 -24.79 3.25 18.35
C THR A 60 -23.86 2.08 18.60
N ASP A 61 -24.37 1.04 19.29
CA ASP A 61 -23.64 -0.22 19.49
C ASP A 61 -23.22 -0.86 18.14
N ALA A 62 -24.13 -0.83 17.15
CA ALA A 62 -23.82 -1.25 15.78
C ALA A 62 -22.73 -0.38 15.14
N GLY A 63 -22.74 0.93 15.37
CA GLY A 63 -21.70 1.87 14.92
C GLY A 63 -20.32 1.56 15.50
N VAL A 64 -20.24 1.17 16.78
CA VAL A 64 -18.98 0.79 17.44
C VAL A 64 -18.40 -0.49 16.83
N ALA A 65 -19.23 -1.53 16.68
CA ALA A 65 -18.83 -2.79 16.05
C ALA A 65 -18.39 -2.57 14.59
N PHE A 66 -19.16 -1.77 13.84
CA PHE A 66 -18.88 -1.47 12.45
C PHE A 66 -17.58 -0.67 12.30
N ARG A 67 -17.30 0.31 13.17
CA ARG A 67 -16.03 1.06 13.17
C ARG A 67 -14.83 0.12 13.29
N GLN A 68 -14.89 -0.87 14.17
CA GLN A 68 -13.79 -1.82 14.34
C GLN A 68 -13.54 -2.63 13.06
N CYS A 69 -14.61 -3.09 12.41
CA CYS A 69 -14.53 -3.74 11.10
C CYS A 69 -13.97 -2.81 10.03
N CYS A 70 -14.45 -1.56 9.93
CA CYS A 70 -13.94 -0.57 8.97
C CYS A 70 -12.43 -0.35 9.12
N ARG A 71 -11.93 -0.17 10.35
CA ARG A 71 -10.49 0.03 10.58
C ARG A 71 -9.66 -1.15 10.10
N ARG A 72 -10.12 -2.39 10.32
CA ARG A 72 -9.44 -3.60 9.84
C ARG A 72 -9.44 -3.67 8.31
N THR A 73 -10.59 -3.43 7.67
CA THR A 73 -10.71 -3.46 6.21
C THR A 73 -9.88 -2.37 5.55
N LEU A 74 -9.95 -1.12 6.04
CA LEU A 74 -9.15 -0.01 5.51
C LEU A 74 -7.65 -0.25 5.70
N SER A 75 -7.24 -0.85 6.82
CA SER A 75 -5.84 -1.25 7.02
C SER A 75 -5.42 -2.36 6.05
N ALA A 76 -6.25 -3.37 5.82
CA ALA A 76 -5.94 -4.44 4.86
C ALA A 76 -5.79 -3.90 3.44
N VAL A 77 -6.67 -2.96 3.03
CA VAL A 77 -6.58 -2.29 1.74
C VAL A 77 -5.30 -1.44 1.64
N ALA A 78 -4.97 -0.67 2.69
CA ALA A 78 -3.75 0.13 2.72
C ALA A 78 -2.47 -0.73 2.68
N GLN A 79 -2.48 -1.90 3.32
CA GLN A 79 -1.37 -2.86 3.23
C GLN A 79 -1.26 -3.47 1.83
N ALA A 80 -2.39 -3.78 1.20
CA ALA A 80 -2.41 -4.29 -0.17
C ALA A 80 -1.87 -3.24 -1.17
N SER A 81 -2.27 -1.97 -1.04
CA SER A 81 -1.73 -0.88 -1.88
C SER A 81 -0.24 -0.67 -1.63
N ALA A 82 0.19 -0.63 -0.37
CA ALA A 82 1.60 -0.45 -0.03
C ALA A 82 2.51 -1.58 -0.58
N ARG A 83 2.01 -2.81 -0.65
CA ARG A 83 2.75 -3.92 -1.29
C ARG A 83 2.87 -3.75 -2.80
N ILE A 84 1.88 -3.16 -3.46
CA ILE A 84 1.93 -2.85 -4.88
C ILE A 84 2.92 -1.71 -5.11
N ASP A 85 2.90 -0.66 -4.28
CA ASP A 85 3.88 0.43 -4.35
C ASP A 85 5.32 -0.06 -4.11
N ALA A 86 5.51 -0.97 -3.15
CA ALA A 86 6.81 -1.60 -2.88
C ALA A 86 7.28 -2.55 -4.01
N CYS A 87 6.35 -3.04 -4.86
CA CYS A 87 6.67 -3.82 -6.06
C CYS A 87 6.87 -2.90 -7.28
N ALA A 88 6.22 -1.74 -7.32
CA ALA A 88 6.37 -0.74 -8.37
C ALA A 88 7.72 0.01 -8.30
N THR A 89 8.49 -0.14 -7.22
CA THR A 89 9.91 0.26 -7.17
C THR A 89 10.84 -0.81 -7.74
N VAL A 90 10.37 -1.69 -8.62
CA VAL A 90 11.26 -2.33 -9.59
C VAL A 90 11.71 -1.23 -10.54
N SER A 91 12.88 -0.68 -10.22
CA SER A 91 13.69 0.15 -11.10
C SER A 91 13.63 -0.44 -12.50
N ASP A 92 13.07 0.36 -13.41
CA ASP A 92 13.32 0.32 -14.84
C ASP A 92 14.84 0.32 -15.03
N SER A 93 15.44 -0.86 -14.98
CA SER A 93 16.83 -1.06 -15.35
C SER A 93 16.80 -1.14 -16.86
N PRO A 94 17.43 -0.20 -17.59
CA PRO A 94 17.39 -0.24 -19.03
C PRO A 94 18.03 -1.56 -19.49
N VAL A 95 17.22 -2.37 -20.18
CA VAL A 95 17.72 -3.45 -21.01
C VAL A 95 18.71 -2.86 -21.99
N GLY A 96 19.97 -3.32 -21.94
CA GLY A 96 20.97 -3.08 -22.99
C GLY A 96 22.19 -2.30 -22.52
N GLY A 97 23.14 -3.00 -21.91
CA GLY A 97 24.49 -2.49 -21.68
C GLY A 97 25.47 -3.65 -21.65
N PHE A 98 25.93 -4.05 -22.83
CA PHE A 98 27.06 -4.97 -23.02
C PHE A 98 28.23 -4.51 -22.15
N PRO A 99 28.92 -5.38 -21.40
CA PRO A 99 30.07 -4.96 -20.62
C PRO A 99 31.15 -4.41 -21.57
N SER A 100 31.66 -3.22 -21.24
CA SER A 100 32.71 -2.54 -22.00
C SER A 100 33.94 -3.44 -22.16
N LEU A 101 34.49 -3.47 -23.37
CA LEU A 101 35.56 -4.36 -23.85
C LEU A 101 36.98 -3.98 -23.34
N GLU A 102 37.08 -3.11 -22.35
CA GLU A 102 38.32 -2.47 -21.92
C GLU A 102 39.13 -3.25 -20.86
N SER A 103 38.78 -4.50 -20.58
CA SER A 103 39.52 -5.36 -19.63
C SER A 103 40.25 -6.54 -20.25
N ILE A 104 40.65 -6.46 -21.53
CA ILE A 104 41.65 -7.38 -22.07
C ILE A 104 43.02 -6.95 -21.53
N GLY A 105 43.29 -7.39 -20.29
CA GLY A 105 44.59 -7.30 -19.65
C GLY A 105 45.66 -7.94 -20.54
N ARG A 106 46.53 -7.08 -21.05
CA ARG A 106 47.86 -7.32 -21.58
C ARG A 106 48.49 -8.61 -21.00
N VAL A 107 48.60 -9.65 -21.82
CA VAL A 107 49.43 -10.82 -21.49
C VAL A 107 50.88 -10.48 -21.84
N ASP A 108 51.63 -10.01 -20.85
CA ASP A 108 53.09 -9.94 -20.97
C ASP A 108 53.66 -11.31 -20.59
N GLY A 109 54.46 -11.91 -21.49
CA GLY A 109 55.43 -12.95 -21.12
C GLY A 109 55.16 -14.36 -21.62
N MET A 110 55.16 -14.56 -22.94
CA MET A 110 55.50 -15.86 -23.54
C MET A 110 57.02 -16.07 -23.39
N SER A 111 57.45 -16.87 -22.42
CA SER A 111 58.82 -17.40 -22.36
C SER A 111 58.77 -18.93 -22.53
N ILE A 112 58.90 -19.36 -23.78
CA ILE A 112 59.07 -20.77 -24.16
C ILE A 112 60.56 -21.08 -24.22
N ALA A 113 61.13 -21.53 -23.11
CA ALA A 113 62.48 -22.06 -23.08
C ALA A 113 62.45 -23.58 -22.81
N ALA A 114 62.49 -24.31 -23.92
CA ALA A 114 63.29 -25.51 -24.19
C ALA A 114 63.31 -26.69 -23.18
N ALA A 115 62.90 -27.83 -23.73
CA ALA A 115 63.65 -29.09 -23.76
C ALA A 115 63.85 -29.89 -22.45
N THR A 116 63.32 -31.11 -22.41
CA THR A 116 64.07 -32.35 -22.74
C THR A 116 63.19 -33.57 -22.47
N PRO A 117 62.99 -34.50 -23.42
CA PRO A 117 62.27 -35.74 -23.20
C PRO A 117 63.24 -36.85 -22.78
N LEU A 118 63.00 -37.55 -21.67
CA LEU A 118 63.70 -38.79 -21.35
C LEU A 118 62.72 -39.83 -20.77
N HIS A 119 62.33 -40.75 -21.66
CA HIS A 119 62.30 -42.21 -21.47
C HIS A 119 62.27 -42.78 -20.04
N GLY A 120 61.35 -43.73 -19.82
CA GLY A 120 61.73 -44.98 -19.17
C GLY A 120 60.80 -45.51 -18.08
N SER A 121 60.19 -46.66 -18.40
CA SER A 121 60.04 -47.84 -17.52
C SER A 121 58.98 -47.84 -16.40
N LEU A 122 57.93 -48.65 -16.62
CA LEU A 122 57.58 -49.91 -15.91
C LEU A 122 58.22 -50.16 -14.53
N PRO A 123 57.56 -50.90 -13.61
CA PRO A 123 56.70 -52.07 -13.88
C PRO A 123 55.21 -51.92 -13.58
#